data_AF-A0A0K2G7L6-F1
#
_entry.id   AF-A0A0K2G7L6-F1
#
_cell.length_a   1.000
_cell.length_b   1.000
_cell.length_c   1.000
_cell.angle_alpha   90.00
_cell.angle_beta   90.00
_cell.angle_gamma   90.00
#
_symmetry.space_group_name_H-M   'P 1'
#
loop_
_entity.id
_entity.type
_entity.pdbx_description
1 polymer ?
#
loop_
_entity_poly.entity_id
_entity_poly.type
_entity_poly.pdbx_seq_one_letter_code
_entity_poly.pdbx_strand_id
1 'polypeptide(L)'
;MTGSLSRWKPAEKNGAIAWAPRSIGSTVMKHAFCVLAAALTVLAVHSGVHIARAEPVAPSVHWGAIGYPDQERTLVTGLTLNRFTEFTQDGKRFGAVTESAGFNFATISWTERLQGWPGWNTNLTVGAGPTYPEPTRSIQNGFVHHLLGNGSVPVGRRREETDFMINGSVSKWIHLFGQPDVGFASVGVASGSLYHEVFGRIGLRRLSPADLLQPVMGTNPALQAFSRYVRFSAMGQYGQVFGGAAYGNSALAPQSWIGQVSVSLAAYDGGVTPPGWELEFAATIDSGLFATSTGRSIERRFGSLALRFPYGMVETWNDWLGGTDSGPTYGAQIMLDVRRIYQRLAGS
;
A
#
# COMPACT_ATOMS: atom_id res chain seq x y z
N MET A 1 -89.62 -23.03 -0.41
CA MET A 1 -89.06 -24.38 -0.45
C MET A 1 -87.54 -24.24 -0.34
N THR A 2 -86.94 -24.27 0.86
CA THR A 2 -86.55 -25.44 1.69
C THR A 2 -85.25 -26.13 1.25
N GLY A 3 -84.27 -26.20 2.17
CA GLY A 3 -83.11 -27.13 2.23
C GLY A 3 -81.81 -26.57 1.62
N SER A 4 -80.71 -26.25 2.32
CA SER A 4 -79.98 -26.79 3.50
C SER A 4 -79.29 -28.15 3.30
N LEU A 5 -77.97 -28.15 3.62
CA LEU A 5 -77.01 -29.21 4.01
C LEU A 5 -75.83 -29.36 3.02
N SER A 6 -74.66 -28.77 3.29
CA SER A 6 -73.60 -29.16 4.23
C SER A 6 -72.78 -30.39 3.78
N ARG A 7 -71.46 -30.18 3.60
CA ARG A 7 -70.41 -31.20 3.82
C ARG A 7 -69.02 -30.56 3.94
N TRP A 8 -68.58 -30.48 5.20
CA TRP A 8 -67.27 -30.85 5.75
C TRP A 8 -65.97 -30.64 4.94
N LYS A 9 -65.06 -29.86 5.55
CA LYS A 9 -63.60 -29.79 5.29
C LYS A 9 -62.88 -31.10 5.73
N PRO A 10 -61.61 -31.30 5.34
CA PRO A 10 -60.53 -30.89 6.25
C PRO A 10 -59.35 -30.17 5.57
N ALA A 11 -58.55 -29.52 6.42
CA ALA A 11 -57.41 -28.67 6.09
C ALA A 11 -56.12 -29.46 5.85
N GLU A 12 -55.28 -29.00 4.91
CA GLU A 12 -53.88 -29.41 4.81
C GLU A 12 -52.93 -28.19 4.71
N LYS A 13 -52.30 -27.94 5.86
CA LYS A 13 -50.91 -27.56 6.13
C LYS A 13 -50.09 -26.82 5.05
N ASN A 14 -49.84 -25.55 5.37
CA ASN A 14 -48.57 -24.80 5.24
C ASN A 14 -47.37 -25.55 4.63
N GLY A 15 -47.07 -25.26 3.37
CA GLY A 15 -45.76 -25.52 2.75
C GLY A 15 -44.94 -24.22 2.68
N ALA A 16 -44.34 -23.82 3.81
CA ALA A 16 -43.31 -22.79 3.80
C ALA A 16 -42.02 -23.40 3.23
N ILE A 17 -41.59 -22.94 2.06
CA ILE A 17 -40.27 -23.26 1.51
C ILE A 17 -39.24 -22.48 2.35
N ALA A 18 -38.65 -23.18 3.32
CA ALA A 18 -37.53 -22.67 4.10
C ALA A 18 -36.30 -22.55 3.18
N TRP A 19 -35.96 -21.32 2.80
CA TRP A 19 -34.62 -20.99 2.30
C TRP A 19 -33.65 -21.08 3.48
N ALA A 20 -33.01 -22.23 3.64
CA ALA A 20 -31.84 -22.34 4.50
C ALA A 20 -30.68 -21.54 3.87
N PRO A 21 -30.07 -20.57 4.57
CA PRO A 21 -28.86 -19.93 4.08
C PRO A 21 -27.74 -20.96 4.06
N ARG A 22 -27.35 -21.43 2.87
CA ARG A 22 -26.14 -22.23 2.70
C ARG A 22 -24.95 -21.33 3.07
N SER A 23 -24.30 -21.65 4.19
CA SER A 23 -23.14 -20.96 4.75
C SER A 23 -21.84 -21.23 3.96
N ILE A 24 -21.87 -20.91 2.66
CA ILE A 24 -20.72 -21.05 1.74
C ILE A 24 -19.53 -20.19 2.21
N GLY A 25 -19.79 -19.07 2.92
CA GLY A 25 -18.75 -18.19 3.45
C GLY A 25 -17.84 -18.83 4.52
N SER A 26 -18.32 -19.81 5.30
CA SER A 26 -17.54 -20.36 6.42
C SER A 26 -16.44 -21.33 5.97
N THR A 27 -16.66 -22.04 4.86
CA THR A 27 -15.72 -23.04 4.34
C THR A 27 -14.59 -22.37 3.57
N VAL A 28 -14.89 -21.35 2.76
CA VAL A 28 -13.88 -20.58 2.02
C VAL A 28 -12.95 -19.84 2.98
N MET A 29 -13.48 -19.26 4.04
CA MET A 29 -12.69 -18.54 5.06
C MET A 29 -11.77 -19.47 5.86
N LYS A 30 -12.21 -20.70 6.15
CA LYS A 30 -11.37 -21.73 6.80
C LYS A 30 -10.24 -22.22 5.89
N HIS A 31 -10.48 -22.41 4.60
CA HIS A 31 -9.44 -22.80 3.65
C HIS A 31 -8.44 -21.67 3.42
N ALA A 32 -8.91 -20.43 3.30
CA ALA A 32 -8.03 -19.26 3.22
C ALA A 32 -7.15 -19.15 4.48
N PHE A 33 -7.71 -19.36 5.67
CA PHE A 33 -6.96 -19.34 6.92
C PHE A 33 -5.92 -20.48 7.02
N CYS A 34 -6.27 -21.69 6.60
CA CYS A 34 -5.34 -22.82 6.58
C CYS A 34 -4.20 -22.63 5.55
N VAL A 35 -4.50 -22.09 4.37
CA VAL A 35 -3.47 -21.77 3.35
C VAL A 35 -2.56 -20.63 3.84
N LEU A 36 -3.13 -19.60 4.47
CA LEU A 36 -2.37 -18.50 5.07
C LEU A 36 -1.48 -19.01 6.22
N ALA A 37 -2.02 -19.87 7.09
CA ALA A 37 -1.27 -20.47 8.18
C ALA A 37 -0.15 -21.39 7.68
N ALA A 38 -0.40 -22.20 6.64
CA ALA A 38 0.61 -23.04 6.02
C ALA A 38 1.70 -22.20 5.33
N ALA A 39 1.33 -21.14 4.61
CA ALA A 39 2.28 -20.20 4.01
C ALA A 39 3.13 -19.49 5.08
N LEU A 40 2.51 -19.02 6.16
CA LEU A 40 3.21 -18.40 7.30
C LEU A 40 4.17 -19.39 7.99
N THR A 41 3.78 -20.67 8.10
CA THR A 41 4.63 -21.71 8.71
C THR A 41 5.83 -22.05 7.83
N VAL A 42 5.66 -22.12 6.51
CA VAL A 42 6.77 -22.33 5.56
C VAL A 42 7.73 -21.12 5.54
N LEU A 43 7.20 -19.90 5.71
CA LEU A 43 7.99 -18.67 5.78
C LEU A 43 8.75 -18.52 7.13
N ALA A 44 8.27 -19.13 8.21
CA ALA A 44 8.87 -19.03 9.54
C ALA A 44 10.14 -19.87 9.76
N VAL A 45 10.43 -20.87 8.90
CA VAL A 45 11.51 -21.86 9.14
C VAL A 45 12.92 -21.39 8.69
N HIS A 46 13.08 -20.15 8.21
CA HIS A 46 14.38 -19.64 7.76
C HIS A 46 14.88 -18.48 8.63
N SER A 47 15.41 -18.81 9.81
CA SER A 47 16.05 -17.86 10.73
C SER A 47 17.47 -17.50 10.25
N GLY A 48 17.74 -16.20 10.09
CA GLY A 48 19.00 -15.63 9.59
C GLY A 48 18.86 -14.69 8.39
N VAL A 49 17.63 -14.27 8.07
CA VAL A 49 17.28 -13.87 6.71
C VAL A 49 16.50 -12.54 6.72
N HIS A 50 17.20 -11.42 6.50
CA HIS A 50 16.66 -10.03 6.43
C HIS A 50 15.54 -9.81 5.39
N ILE A 51 14.36 -9.24 5.71
CA ILE A 51 13.31 -9.03 4.68
C ILE A 51 13.70 -8.09 3.52
N ALA A 52 13.10 -8.33 2.35
CA ALA A 52 13.19 -7.43 1.21
C ALA A 52 12.32 -6.17 1.38
N ARG A 53 12.79 -5.03 0.88
CA ARG A 53 12.05 -3.77 0.81
C ARG A 53 12.32 -3.04 -0.52
N ALA A 54 11.34 -2.25 -0.93
CA ALA A 54 11.38 -1.42 -2.12
C ALA A 54 10.80 -0.04 -1.78
N GLU A 55 11.52 1.03 -2.10
CA GLU A 55 10.86 2.34 -2.18
C GLU A 55 9.91 2.34 -3.38
N PRO A 56 8.64 2.74 -3.19
CA PRO A 56 7.65 2.67 -4.25
C PRO A 56 8.01 3.62 -5.41
N VAL A 57 7.82 3.14 -6.65
CA VAL A 57 7.93 4.00 -7.83
C VAL A 57 6.80 5.03 -7.83
N ALA A 58 7.07 6.25 -8.30
CA ALA A 58 6.02 7.24 -8.50
C ALA A 58 5.01 6.73 -9.55
N PRO A 59 3.72 7.05 -9.41
CA PRO A 59 3.13 7.98 -8.45
C PRO A 59 2.70 7.33 -7.11
N SER A 60 3.10 6.09 -6.84
CA SER A 60 2.38 5.21 -5.88
C SER A 60 2.25 5.76 -4.44
N VAL A 61 3.18 6.58 -3.96
CA VAL A 61 3.05 7.24 -2.63
C VAL A 61 1.82 8.14 -2.58
N HIS A 62 1.52 8.86 -3.67
CA HIS A 62 0.30 9.68 -3.81
C HIS A 62 -0.98 8.86 -4.00
N TRP A 63 -0.83 7.54 -4.18
CA TRP A 63 -1.93 6.58 -4.22
C TRP A 63 -2.09 5.85 -2.88
N GLY A 64 -1.22 6.10 -1.91
CA GLY A 64 -1.27 5.49 -0.58
C GLY A 64 -0.19 4.46 -0.29
N ALA A 65 0.69 4.11 -1.25
CA ALA A 65 1.78 3.17 -0.99
C ALA A 65 2.66 3.63 0.20
N ILE A 66 3.20 2.67 0.93
CA ILE A 66 4.08 2.91 2.07
C ILE A 66 5.38 3.55 1.58
N GLY A 67 5.62 4.81 2.00
CA GLY A 67 6.65 5.68 1.44
C GLY A 67 7.90 5.87 2.30
N TYR A 68 8.07 5.08 3.36
CA TYR A 68 9.27 5.15 4.20
C TYR A 68 10.54 4.79 3.40
N PRO A 69 11.66 5.50 3.60
CA PRO A 69 12.91 5.16 2.92
C PRO A 69 13.45 3.81 3.39
N ASP A 70 14.24 3.20 2.51
CA ASP A 70 14.91 1.94 2.82
C ASP A 70 16.21 2.16 3.62
N GLN A 71 16.34 1.41 4.72
CA GLN A 71 17.52 1.46 5.61
C GLN A 71 18.63 0.50 5.15
N GLU A 72 18.28 -0.50 4.36
CA GLU A 72 19.15 -1.61 4.02
C GLU A 72 19.44 -1.66 2.54
N ARG A 73 20.57 -2.29 2.21
CA ARG A 73 21.00 -2.46 0.83
C ARG A 73 20.09 -3.48 0.14
N THR A 74 19.29 -3.02 -0.82
CA THR A 74 18.33 -3.84 -1.54
C THR A 74 18.50 -3.68 -3.05
N LEU A 75 18.21 -4.74 -3.80
CA LEU A 75 17.98 -4.67 -5.24
C LEU A 75 16.76 -5.52 -5.54
N VAL A 76 15.65 -4.85 -5.80
CA VAL A 76 14.35 -5.49 -5.95
C VAL A 76 13.74 -5.14 -7.29
N THR A 77 13.07 -6.11 -7.90
CA THR A 77 12.37 -5.93 -9.18
C THR A 77 10.97 -6.52 -9.08
N GLY A 78 10.03 -6.00 -9.85
CA GLY A 78 8.69 -6.55 -9.84
C GLY A 78 7.68 -5.73 -10.64
N LEU A 79 6.44 -5.79 -10.18
CA LEU A 79 5.30 -5.14 -10.82
C LEU A 79 4.67 -4.18 -9.81
N THR A 80 4.46 -2.94 -10.21
CA THR A 80 3.71 -1.92 -9.48
C THR A 80 2.50 -1.50 -10.30
N LEU A 81 1.34 -1.50 -9.67
CA LEU A 81 0.06 -1.24 -10.31
C LEU A 81 -0.64 -0.11 -9.56
N ASN A 82 -1.00 0.96 -10.27
CA ASN A 82 -1.80 2.06 -9.73
C ASN A 82 -3.01 2.34 -10.62
N ARG A 83 -4.12 2.77 -10.03
CA ARG A 83 -5.36 3.07 -10.75
C ARG A 83 -5.82 4.48 -10.52
N PHE A 84 -6.05 5.20 -11.60
CA PHE A 84 -6.59 6.55 -11.63
C PHE A 84 -7.95 6.58 -12.33
N THR A 85 -8.91 7.31 -11.75
CA THR A 85 -10.18 7.62 -12.42
C THR A 85 -10.38 9.12 -12.57
N GLU A 86 -10.84 9.54 -13.75
CA GLU A 86 -11.02 10.96 -14.07
C GLU A 86 -12.10 11.67 -13.24
N PHE A 87 -12.94 10.93 -12.52
CA PHE A 87 -14.09 11.45 -11.79
C PHE A 87 -13.84 11.52 -10.29
N THR A 88 -14.25 12.62 -9.64
CA THR A 88 -14.39 12.80 -8.20
C THR A 88 -15.59 12.01 -7.67
N GLN A 89 -15.74 11.92 -6.33
CA GLN A 89 -16.89 11.29 -5.68
C GLN A 89 -18.25 11.86 -6.17
N ASP A 90 -18.30 13.18 -6.45
CA ASP A 90 -19.49 13.86 -6.98
C ASP A 90 -19.71 13.65 -8.49
N GLY A 91 -18.90 12.81 -9.15
CA GLY A 91 -18.95 12.59 -10.59
C GLY A 91 -18.40 13.74 -11.45
N LYS A 92 -17.75 14.75 -10.83
CA LYS A 92 -17.07 15.84 -11.54
C LYS A 92 -15.68 15.40 -11.99
N ARG A 93 -15.08 16.07 -12.98
CA ARG A 93 -13.71 15.73 -13.42
C ARG A 93 -12.62 16.39 -12.56
N PHE A 94 -11.49 15.70 -12.40
CA PHE A 94 -10.24 16.29 -11.91
C PHE A 94 -9.69 17.26 -12.95
N GLY A 95 -9.60 18.55 -12.62
CA GLY A 95 -8.90 19.54 -13.44
C GLY A 95 -9.22 19.46 -14.93
N ALA A 96 -8.16 19.43 -15.73
CA ALA A 96 -8.18 19.19 -17.17
C ALA A 96 -8.01 17.69 -17.53
N VAL A 97 -8.12 16.77 -16.57
CA VAL A 97 -7.96 15.33 -16.81
C VAL A 97 -9.23 14.78 -17.45
N THR A 98 -9.06 14.14 -18.60
CA THR A 98 -10.19 13.65 -19.40
C THR A 98 -10.17 12.15 -19.66
N GLU A 99 -9.27 11.44 -18.97
CA GLU A 99 -9.00 10.02 -19.17
C GLU A 99 -8.70 9.34 -17.82
N SER A 100 -9.23 8.14 -17.62
CA SER A 100 -8.83 7.21 -16.58
C SER A 100 -7.64 6.37 -17.04
N ALA A 101 -6.73 6.06 -16.12
CA ALA A 101 -5.49 5.36 -16.41
C ALA A 101 -5.21 4.24 -15.39
N GLY A 102 -4.54 3.18 -15.82
CA GLY A 102 -3.89 2.22 -14.94
C GLY A 102 -2.38 2.30 -15.14
N PHE A 103 -1.61 2.79 -14.18
CA PHE A 103 -0.15 2.83 -14.29
C PHE A 103 0.41 1.45 -13.90
N ASN A 104 0.68 0.61 -14.90
CA ASN A 104 1.14 -0.76 -14.69
C ASN A 104 2.61 -0.85 -15.03
N PHE A 105 3.48 -0.65 -14.05
CA PHE A 105 4.91 -0.54 -14.25
C PHE A 105 5.65 -1.82 -13.88
N ALA A 106 6.52 -2.26 -14.78
CA ALA A 106 7.65 -3.08 -14.38
C ALA A 106 8.62 -2.17 -13.61
N THR A 107 8.96 -2.53 -12.39
CA THR A 107 9.67 -1.66 -11.44
C THR A 107 10.97 -2.31 -11.02
N ILE A 108 12.03 -1.52 -10.92
CA ILE A 108 13.29 -1.85 -10.26
C ILE A 108 13.57 -0.80 -9.21
N SER A 109 13.91 -1.20 -7.99
CA SER A 109 14.36 -0.32 -6.91
C SER A 109 15.70 -0.81 -6.39
N TRP A 110 16.65 0.11 -6.24
CA TRP A 110 17.98 -0.14 -5.73
C TRP A 110 18.27 0.83 -4.59
N THR A 111 18.62 0.28 -3.43
CA THR A 111 19.05 1.05 -2.26
C THR A 111 20.47 0.63 -1.88
N GLU A 112 21.32 1.61 -1.59
CA GLU A 112 22.73 1.41 -1.24
C GLU A 112 23.12 2.27 -0.04
N ARG A 113 24.04 1.76 0.79
CA ARG A 113 24.64 2.54 1.87
C ARG A 113 25.88 3.27 1.36
N LEU A 114 25.98 4.57 1.63
CA LEU A 114 27.14 5.36 1.22
C LEU A 114 28.36 4.99 2.07
N GLN A 115 29.34 4.31 1.47
CA GLN A 115 30.52 3.79 2.18
C GLN A 115 31.33 4.87 2.91
N GLY A 116 31.34 6.11 2.40
CA GLY A 116 32.05 7.22 3.03
C GLY A 116 31.26 7.94 4.14
N TRP A 117 29.94 7.80 4.19
CA TRP A 117 29.06 8.62 5.04
C TRP A 117 28.15 7.73 5.90
N PRO A 118 28.58 7.35 7.12
CA PRO A 118 27.81 6.47 7.98
C PRO A 118 26.37 6.96 8.23
N GLY A 119 25.42 6.04 8.12
CA GLY A 119 23.99 6.30 8.26
C GLY A 119 23.36 7.03 7.06
N TRP A 120 24.08 7.24 5.95
CA TRP A 120 23.48 7.76 4.72
C TRP A 120 23.22 6.64 3.71
N ASN A 121 22.04 6.68 3.12
CA ASN A 121 21.62 5.78 2.05
C ASN A 121 21.18 6.57 0.82
N THR A 122 21.31 5.95 -0.33
CA THR A 122 20.73 6.43 -1.59
C THR A 122 19.78 5.39 -2.14
N ASN A 123 18.68 5.86 -2.71
CA ASN A 123 17.74 5.03 -3.45
C ASN A 123 17.59 5.53 -4.90
N LEU A 124 17.44 4.61 -5.82
CA LEU A 124 17.00 4.84 -7.19
C LEU A 124 15.92 3.80 -7.53
N THR A 125 14.74 4.29 -7.89
CA THR A 125 13.63 3.46 -8.36
C THR A 125 13.21 3.89 -9.75
N VAL A 126 13.07 2.94 -10.66
CA VAL A 126 12.62 3.16 -12.03
C VAL A 126 11.43 2.25 -12.29
N GLY A 127 10.39 2.78 -12.93
CA GLY A 127 9.29 1.98 -13.44
C GLY A 127 8.81 2.48 -14.78
N ALA A 128 8.41 1.54 -15.64
CA ALA A 128 7.85 1.86 -16.95
C ALA A 128 6.81 0.82 -17.36
N GLY A 129 5.81 1.22 -18.13
CA GLY A 129 4.81 0.30 -18.66
C GLY A 129 3.56 0.99 -19.17
N PRO A 130 2.56 0.20 -19.58
CA PRO A 130 1.35 0.71 -20.21
C PRO A 130 0.42 1.40 -19.21
N THR A 131 -0.32 2.41 -19.68
CA THR A 131 -1.34 3.12 -18.90
C THR A 131 -2.75 2.54 -19.01
N TYR A 132 -2.88 1.41 -19.69
CA TYR A 132 -4.19 0.79 -19.92
C TYR A 132 -4.84 0.44 -18.56
N PRO A 133 -6.15 0.68 -18.36
CA PRO A 133 -6.79 0.48 -17.05
C PRO A 133 -6.81 -0.97 -16.52
N GLU A 134 -6.43 -1.96 -17.31
CA GLU A 134 -6.26 -3.34 -16.85
C GLU A 134 -4.78 -3.63 -16.53
N PRO A 135 -4.48 -4.48 -15.52
CA PRO A 135 -5.40 -5.35 -14.77
C PRO A 135 -6.08 -4.68 -13.57
N THR A 136 -5.71 -3.45 -13.21
CA THR A 136 -6.15 -2.81 -11.97
C THR A 136 -7.66 -2.61 -11.89
N ARG A 137 -8.34 -2.34 -13.02
CA ARG A 137 -9.81 -2.26 -13.08
C ARG A 137 -10.46 -3.57 -12.67
N SER A 138 -10.03 -4.68 -13.27
CA SER A 138 -10.60 -6.00 -12.97
C SER A 138 -10.37 -6.39 -11.52
N ILE A 139 -9.18 -6.10 -10.97
CA ILE A 139 -8.88 -6.40 -9.56
C ILE A 139 -9.73 -5.54 -8.62
N GLN A 140 -9.81 -4.22 -8.86
CA GLN A 140 -10.60 -3.33 -8.03
C GLN A 140 -12.10 -3.67 -8.10
N ASN A 141 -12.69 -3.60 -9.30
CA ASN A 141 -14.14 -3.73 -9.45
C ASN A 141 -14.62 -5.18 -9.33
N GLY A 142 -13.84 -6.14 -9.84
CA GLY A 142 -14.23 -7.54 -9.92
C GLY A 142 -13.95 -8.33 -8.64
N PHE A 143 -12.93 -7.96 -7.87
CA PHE A 143 -12.56 -8.69 -6.66
C PHE A 143 -12.78 -7.85 -5.39
N VAL A 144 -12.10 -6.70 -5.27
CA VAL A 144 -12.11 -5.91 -4.03
C VAL A 144 -13.49 -5.32 -3.73
N HIS A 145 -14.11 -4.65 -4.71
CA HIS A 145 -15.42 -4.04 -4.52
C HIS A 145 -16.53 -5.08 -4.36
N HIS A 146 -16.43 -6.22 -5.05
CA HIS A 146 -17.35 -7.33 -4.85
C HIS A 146 -17.25 -7.91 -3.43
N LEU A 147 -16.04 -8.07 -2.90
CA LEU A 147 -15.79 -8.57 -1.55
C LEU A 147 -16.29 -7.60 -0.46
N LEU A 148 -16.13 -6.28 -0.69
CA LEU A 148 -16.49 -5.23 0.27
C LEU A 148 -17.93 -4.71 0.11
N GLY A 149 -18.65 -5.12 -0.94
CA GLY A 149 -20.01 -4.66 -1.24
C GLY A 149 -20.09 -3.27 -1.86
N ASN A 150 -18.99 -2.75 -2.42
CA ASN A 150 -18.93 -1.42 -3.04
C ASN A 150 -19.40 -1.45 -4.51
N GLY A 151 -19.93 -0.32 -4.98
CA GLY A 151 -20.29 -0.12 -6.39
C GLY A 151 -19.05 -0.04 -7.29
N SER A 152 -19.19 -0.31 -8.59
CA SER A 152 -18.08 -0.19 -9.54
C SER A 152 -17.68 1.27 -9.77
N VAL A 153 -16.38 1.55 -9.85
CA VAL A 153 -15.91 2.90 -10.17
C VAL A 153 -16.08 3.20 -11.67
N PRO A 154 -16.75 4.32 -12.05
CA PRO A 154 -16.96 4.66 -13.45
C PRO A 154 -15.64 4.95 -14.17
N VAL A 155 -15.60 4.60 -15.46
CA VAL A 155 -14.46 4.84 -16.35
C VAL A 155 -14.99 5.57 -17.58
N GLY A 156 -14.46 6.76 -17.85
CA GLY A 156 -14.74 7.51 -19.05
C GLY A 156 -13.87 7.04 -20.20
N ARG A 157 -13.07 7.96 -20.73
CA ARG A 157 -12.07 7.61 -21.75
C ARG A 157 -10.88 6.92 -21.07
N ARG A 158 -10.21 6.04 -21.80
CA ARG A 158 -9.06 5.28 -21.31
C ARG A 158 -7.80 5.88 -21.89
N ARG A 159 -6.78 6.07 -21.05
CA ARG A 159 -5.43 6.42 -21.50
C ARG A 159 -4.73 5.16 -22.00
N GLU A 160 -4.23 5.20 -23.23
CA GLU A 160 -3.53 4.07 -23.87
C GLU A 160 -2.14 4.51 -24.35
N GLU A 161 -1.25 4.76 -23.40
CA GLU A 161 0.11 5.25 -23.64
C GLU A 161 1.12 4.35 -22.92
N THR A 162 2.40 4.54 -23.23
CA THR A 162 3.51 4.00 -22.44
C THR A 162 4.08 5.12 -21.59
N ASP A 163 4.05 4.96 -20.27
CA ASP A 163 4.55 5.94 -19.32
C ASP A 163 5.73 5.36 -18.52
N PHE A 164 6.56 6.25 -17.98
CA PHE A 164 7.68 5.89 -17.13
C PHE A 164 7.83 6.91 -16.00
N MET A 165 8.40 6.45 -14.88
CA MET A 165 8.74 7.26 -13.73
C MET A 165 10.09 6.81 -13.15
N ILE A 166 10.86 7.78 -12.68
CA ILE A 166 12.15 7.61 -12.02
C ILE A 166 12.10 8.40 -10.72
N ASN A 167 12.43 7.73 -9.62
CA ASN A 167 12.57 8.34 -8.30
C ASN A 167 13.99 8.16 -7.81
N GLY A 168 14.55 9.19 -7.17
CA GLY A 168 15.81 9.10 -6.47
C GLY A 168 15.73 9.81 -5.13
N SER A 169 16.36 9.26 -4.10
CA SER A 169 16.41 9.89 -2.78
C SER A 169 17.76 9.69 -2.11
N VAL A 170 18.08 10.62 -1.21
CA VAL A 170 19.23 10.53 -0.30
C VAL A 170 18.69 10.70 1.11
N SER A 171 18.94 9.70 1.96
CA SER A 171 18.33 9.59 3.29
C SER A 171 19.41 9.46 4.36
N LYS A 172 19.31 10.29 5.40
CA LYS A 172 20.13 10.23 6.61
C LYS A 172 19.35 9.56 7.73
N TRP A 173 19.85 8.42 8.19
CA TRP A 173 19.40 7.70 9.37
C TRP A 173 20.07 8.20 10.65
N ILE A 174 19.27 8.30 11.71
CA ILE A 174 19.59 8.97 12.97
C ILE A 174 19.24 8.03 14.13
N HIS A 175 20.16 7.92 15.08
CA HIS A 175 19.91 7.24 16.35
C HIS A 175 19.00 8.10 17.23
N LEU A 176 17.86 7.57 17.63
CA LEU A 176 16.91 8.24 18.54
C LEU A 176 16.37 7.23 19.55
N PHE A 177 16.05 7.70 20.76
CA PHE A 177 15.42 6.87 21.80
C PHE A 177 16.19 5.57 22.11
N GLY A 178 17.52 5.62 22.11
CA GLY A 178 18.37 4.46 22.37
C GLY A 178 18.42 3.43 21.23
N GLN A 179 17.74 3.68 20.10
CA GLN A 179 17.71 2.78 18.95
C GLN A 179 18.49 3.37 17.77
N PRO A 180 19.42 2.62 17.15
CA PRO A 180 20.09 3.05 15.93
C PRO A 180 19.11 3.08 14.76
N ASP A 181 19.30 4.06 13.86
CA ASP A 181 18.59 4.16 12.59
C ASP A 181 17.05 4.10 12.66
N VAL A 182 16.45 4.68 13.70
CA VAL A 182 14.98 4.79 13.79
C VAL A 182 14.47 6.15 13.34
N GLY A 183 15.27 7.20 13.39
CA GLY A 183 14.94 8.50 12.81
C GLY A 183 15.49 8.62 11.39
N PHE A 184 14.81 9.35 10.52
CA PHE A 184 15.35 9.69 9.21
C PHE A 184 14.98 11.10 8.75
N ALA A 185 15.85 11.68 7.93
CA ALA A 185 15.58 12.84 7.10
C ALA A 185 16.05 12.56 5.67
N SER A 186 15.25 12.92 4.67
CA SER A 186 15.50 12.58 3.27
C SER A 186 15.15 13.74 2.35
N VAL A 187 15.86 13.83 1.23
CA VAL A 187 15.52 14.68 0.09
C VAL A 187 15.55 13.83 -1.17
N GLY A 188 14.67 14.12 -2.11
CA GLY A 188 14.61 13.35 -3.32
C GLY A 188 13.85 14.03 -4.44
N VAL A 189 13.81 13.33 -5.57
CA VAL A 189 13.13 13.75 -6.78
C VAL A 189 12.33 12.58 -7.33
N ALA A 190 11.16 12.86 -7.87
CA ALA A 190 10.38 11.95 -8.71
C ALA A 190 10.19 12.65 -10.07
N SER A 191 10.39 11.94 -11.17
CA SER A 191 10.34 12.54 -12.49
C SER A 191 9.97 11.51 -13.54
N GLY A 192 9.15 11.89 -14.50
CA GLY A 192 8.82 11.05 -15.64
C GLY A 192 7.76 11.68 -16.50
N SER A 193 7.01 10.86 -17.23
CA SER A 193 5.97 11.37 -18.11
C SER A 193 4.76 11.91 -17.35
N LEU A 194 4.50 11.43 -16.13
CA LEU A 194 3.33 11.83 -15.36
C LEU A 194 3.47 13.22 -14.74
N TYR A 195 4.55 13.43 -14.00
CA TYR A 195 4.85 14.68 -13.29
C TYR A 195 6.33 14.71 -12.89
N HIS A 196 6.75 15.86 -12.38
CA HIS A 196 8.02 16.02 -11.68
C HIS A 196 7.75 16.52 -10.26
N GLU A 197 8.50 16.04 -9.29
CA GLU A 197 8.40 16.48 -7.91
C GLU A 197 9.79 16.53 -7.29
N VAL A 198 10.07 17.60 -6.55
CA VAL A 198 11.18 17.66 -5.62
C VAL A 198 10.59 17.62 -4.22
N PHE A 199 11.04 16.70 -3.38
CA PHE A 199 10.45 16.48 -2.07
C PHE A 199 11.49 16.35 -0.96
N GLY A 200 11.05 16.65 0.26
CA GLY A 200 11.74 16.34 1.50
C GLY A 200 10.86 15.48 2.40
N ARG A 201 11.45 14.54 3.13
CA ARG A 201 10.77 13.65 4.08
C ARG A 201 11.48 13.65 5.42
N ILE A 202 10.72 13.54 6.50
CA ILE A 202 11.25 13.32 7.84
C ILE A 202 10.33 12.34 8.57
N GLY A 203 10.90 11.49 9.40
CA GLY A 203 10.08 10.55 10.14
C GLY A 203 10.82 9.63 11.09
N LEU A 204 10.05 8.70 11.63
CA LEU A 204 10.44 7.62 12.49
C LEU A 204 10.06 6.30 11.81
N ARG A 205 10.96 5.33 11.83
CA ARG A 205 10.74 4.01 11.26
C ARG A 205 10.98 2.95 12.32
N ARG A 206 10.02 2.03 12.45
CA ARG A 206 10.09 0.86 13.32
C ARG A 206 10.53 1.19 14.75
N LEU A 207 9.88 2.17 15.35
CA LEU A 207 10.10 2.52 16.74
C LEU A 207 9.48 1.47 17.66
N SER A 208 10.28 0.97 18.61
CA SER A 208 9.83 0.13 19.72
C SER A 208 9.03 0.95 20.76
N PRO A 209 7.77 0.59 21.08
CA PRO A 209 7.01 1.24 22.14
C PRO A 209 7.68 1.21 23.51
N ALA A 210 8.33 0.09 23.84
CA ALA A 210 9.07 -0.07 25.09
C ALA A 210 10.16 0.98 25.22
N ASP A 211 10.97 1.15 24.17
CA ASP A 211 12.09 2.08 24.20
C ASP A 211 11.62 3.54 24.16
N LEU A 212 10.53 3.83 23.45
CA LEU A 212 9.91 5.16 23.43
C LEU A 212 9.38 5.57 24.81
N LEU A 213 8.70 4.67 25.52
CA LEU A 213 8.03 4.98 26.78
C LEU A 213 8.89 4.72 28.02
N GLN A 214 10.04 4.04 27.88
CA GLN A 214 10.97 3.77 28.97
C GLN A 214 11.33 5.01 29.79
N PRO A 215 11.59 6.21 29.20
CA PRO A 215 11.93 7.40 29.99
C PRO A 215 10.81 7.88 30.92
N VAL A 216 9.55 7.57 30.60
CA VAL A 216 8.37 8.07 31.33
C VAL A 216 7.78 6.99 32.25
N MET A 217 7.76 5.74 31.79
CA MET A 217 7.09 4.62 32.47
C MET A 217 8.08 3.65 33.13
N GLY A 218 9.39 3.84 32.94
CA GLY A 218 10.41 2.90 33.36
C GLY A 218 10.33 1.57 32.58
N THR A 219 11.06 0.57 33.07
CA THR A 219 11.09 -0.76 32.47
C THR A 219 9.80 -1.52 32.81
N ASN A 220 8.95 -1.76 31.80
CA ASN A 220 7.71 -2.53 31.95
C ASN A 220 7.79 -3.86 31.16
N PRO A 221 7.75 -5.03 31.84
CA PRO A 221 7.83 -6.34 31.17
C PRO A 221 6.73 -6.60 30.14
N ALA A 222 5.50 -6.15 30.40
CA ALA A 222 4.38 -6.33 29.46
C ALA A 222 4.58 -5.49 28.20
N LEU A 223 5.06 -4.25 28.35
CA LEU A 223 5.37 -3.37 27.23
C LEU A 223 6.56 -3.90 26.42
N GLN A 224 7.58 -4.47 27.07
CA GLN A 224 8.68 -5.15 26.40
C GLN A 224 8.20 -6.37 25.62
N ALA A 225 7.33 -7.21 26.22
CA ALA A 225 6.76 -8.37 25.54
C ALA A 225 5.94 -7.95 24.31
N PHE A 226 5.14 -6.91 24.42
CA PHE A 226 4.41 -6.32 23.28
C PHE A 226 5.37 -5.78 22.21
N SER A 227 6.42 -5.08 22.65
CA SER A 227 7.46 -4.53 21.77
C SER A 227 8.44 -5.59 21.25
N ARG A 228 8.21 -6.88 21.48
CA ARG A 228 8.87 -7.92 20.66
C ARG A 228 8.16 -8.14 19.35
N TYR A 229 6.90 -7.73 19.26
CA TYR A 229 6.04 -8.03 18.12
C TYR A 229 5.56 -6.82 17.35
N VAL A 230 5.51 -5.64 18.00
CA VAL A 230 4.90 -4.46 17.43
C VAL A 230 5.90 -3.32 17.29
N ARG A 231 5.88 -2.65 16.12
CA ARG A 231 6.68 -1.46 15.82
C ARG A 231 5.79 -0.37 15.24
N PHE A 232 6.12 0.89 15.53
CA PHE A 232 5.41 2.06 15.02
C PHE A 232 6.28 2.86 14.07
N SER A 233 5.69 3.43 13.03
CA SER A 233 6.38 4.37 12.14
C SER A 233 5.48 5.57 11.86
N ALA A 234 6.10 6.70 11.57
CA ALA A 234 5.43 7.93 11.20
C ALA A 234 6.31 8.76 10.28
N MET A 235 5.74 9.43 9.28
CA MET A 235 6.47 10.25 8.31
C MET A 235 5.63 11.46 7.89
N GLY A 236 6.31 12.58 7.70
CA GLY A 236 5.83 13.71 6.91
C GLY A 236 6.66 13.87 5.64
N GLN A 237 6.02 14.15 4.51
CA GLN A 237 6.63 14.58 3.26
C GLN A 237 6.07 15.94 2.84
N TYR A 238 6.92 16.77 2.27
CA TYR A 238 6.52 17.99 1.57
C TYR A 238 7.22 18.06 0.22
N GLY A 239 6.50 18.45 -0.82
CA GLY A 239 7.00 18.48 -2.18
C GLY A 239 6.51 19.66 -3.02
N GLN A 240 7.29 20.01 -4.02
CA GLN A 240 6.96 20.95 -5.09
C GLN A 240 6.75 20.13 -6.36
N VAL A 241 5.58 20.29 -6.98
CA VAL A 241 5.12 19.45 -8.09
C VAL A 241 5.02 20.29 -9.36
N PHE A 242 5.49 19.72 -10.46
CA PHE A 242 5.48 20.30 -11.79
C PHE A 242 4.84 19.31 -12.76
N GLY A 243 4.16 19.84 -13.76
CA GLY A 243 3.51 19.07 -14.82
C GLY A 243 4.50 18.27 -15.66
N GLY A 244 4.12 17.05 -15.99
CA GLY A 244 4.79 16.20 -16.97
C GLY A 244 4.10 16.27 -18.34
N ALA A 245 4.50 15.37 -19.25
CA ALA A 245 3.90 15.25 -20.57
C ALA A 245 2.45 14.73 -20.53
N ALA A 246 2.13 13.83 -19.59
CA ALA A 246 0.80 13.26 -19.43
C ALA A 246 -0.15 14.18 -18.67
N TYR A 247 0.35 14.85 -17.62
CA TYR A 247 -0.43 15.78 -16.81
C TYR A 247 0.29 17.12 -16.70
N GLY A 248 -0.21 18.12 -17.42
CA GLY A 248 0.33 19.48 -17.36
C GLY A 248 0.04 20.20 -16.04
N ASN A 249 0.66 21.37 -15.84
CA ASN A 249 0.53 22.17 -14.61
C ASN A 249 -0.92 22.52 -14.21
N SER A 250 -1.86 22.54 -15.17
CA SER A 250 -3.28 22.81 -14.90
C SER A 250 -4.03 21.62 -14.30
N ALA A 251 -3.46 20.42 -14.35
CA ALA A 251 -4.05 19.20 -13.79
C ALA A 251 -3.51 18.87 -12.40
N LEU A 252 -2.35 19.44 -12.02
CA LEU A 252 -1.63 19.10 -10.80
C LEU A 252 -1.70 20.24 -9.78
N ALA A 253 -1.69 19.88 -8.50
CA ALA A 253 -1.43 20.84 -7.44
C ALA A 253 0.06 21.25 -7.47
N PRO A 254 0.42 22.54 -7.32
CA PRO A 254 1.83 22.97 -7.37
C PRO A 254 2.63 22.52 -6.15
N GLN A 255 1.96 22.12 -5.07
CA GLN A 255 2.56 21.69 -3.81
C GLN A 255 1.86 20.43 -3.34
N SER A 256 2.63 19.53 -2.73
CA SER A 256 2.14 18.32 -2.09
C SER A 256 2.59 18.26 -0.63
N TRP A 257 1.75 17.71 0.24
CA TRP A 257 2.18 17.23 1.55
C TRP A 257 1.54 15.88 1.84
N ILE A 258 2.28 15.01 2.51
CA ILE A 258 1.84 13.67 2.87
C ILE A 258 2.15 13.43 4.34
N GLY A 259 1.16 12.94 5.09
CA GLY A 259 1.34 12.35 6.41
C GLY A 259 1.09 10.85 6.33
N GLN A 260 1.99 10.05 6.87
CA GLN A 260 1.83 8.59 6.90
C GLN A 260 2.15 8.06 8.30
N VAL A 261 1.33 7.15 8.80
CA VAL A 261 1.57 6.41 10.05
C VAL A 261 1.40 4.92 9.77
N SER A 262 2.15 4.08 10.48
CA SER A 262 2.00 2.63 10.33
C SER A 262 2.31 1.85 11.60
N VAL A 263 1.73 0.65 11.65
CA VAL A 263 1.99 -0.37 12.66
C VAL A 263 2.50 -1.62 11.95
N SER A 264 3.63 -2.15 12.39
CA SER A 264 4.24 -3.36 11.84
C SER A 264 4.25 -4.48 12.88
N LEU A 265 3.81 -5.66 12.47
CA LEU A 265 3.80 -6.91 13.22
C LEU A 265 4.88 -7.84 12.65
N ALA A 266 5.78 -8.32 13.51
CA ALA A 266 6.80 -9.32 13.16
C ALA A 266 7.35 -9.96 14.43
N ALA A 267 8.12 -11.04 14.33
CA ALA A 267 8.96 -11.47 15.44
C ALA A 267 10.29 -10.69 15.40
N TYR A 268 10.40 -9.62 16.20
CA TYR A 268 11.62 -8.78 16.31
C TYR A 268 12.58 -9.28 17.40
N ASP A 269 12.38 -10.49 17.91
CA ASP A 269 13.24 -11.10 18.92
C ASP A 269 14.57 -11.61 18.32
N GLY A 270 15.62 -11.64 19.13
CA GLY A 270 16.93 -12.21 18.75
C GLY A 270 17.97 -11.24 18.19
N GLY A 271 17.72 -9.93 18.18
CA GLY A 271 18.71 -8.93 17.73
C GLY A 271 18.96 -8.94 16.21
N VAL A 272 18.22 -9.76 15.45
CA VAL A 272 18.26 -9.80 13.99
C VAL A 272 17.30 -8.75 13.46
N THR A 273 17.85 -7.65 12.94
CA THR A 273 17.08 -6.62 12.23
C THR A 273 17.52 -6.64 10.77
N PRO A 274 16.59 -6.76 9.79
CA PRO A 274 15.15 -6.93 9.91
C PRO A 274 14.74 -8.34 10.38
N PRO A 275 13.47 -8.51 10.80
CA PRO A 275 12.87 -9.81 11.07
C PRO A 275 12.80 -10.69 9.80
N GLY A 276 12.48 -11.97 9.96
CA GLY A 276 12.30 -12.90 8.83
C GLY A 276 11.02 -12.67 8.01
N TRP A 277 10.01 -12.04 8.59
CA TRP A 277 8.78 -11.60 7.93
C TRP A 277 8.26 -10.33 8.62
N GLU A 278 7.43 -9.55 7.94
CA GLU A 278 6.78 -8.37 8.54
C GLU A 278 5.44 -8.09 7.86
N LEU A 279 4.39 -7.95 8.66
CA LEU A 279 3.08 -7.48 8.22
C LEU A 279 2.90 -6.03 8.66
N GLU A 280 2.66 -5.11 7.75
CA GLU A 280 2.53 -3.69 8.05
C GLU A 280 1.20 -3.13 7.55
N PHE A 281 0.55 -2.37 8.43
CA PHE A 281 -0.66 -1.62 8.15
C PHE A 281 -0.31 -0.14 8.20
N ALA A 282 -0.65 0.62 7.16
CA ALA A 282 -0.42 2.04 7.11
C ALA A 282 -1.70 2.82 6.83
N ALA A 283 -1.76 4.05 7.35
CA ALA A 283 -2.73 5.06 7.01
C ALA A 283 -2.00 6.28 6.48
N THR A 284 -2.47 6.81 5.36
CA THR A 284 -1.86 7.93 4.64
C THR A 284 -2.89 9.02 4.44
N ILE A 285 -2.50 10.26 4.70
CA ILE A 285 -3.20 11.48 4.28
C ILE A 285 -2.31 12.21 3.28
N ASP A 286 -2.86 12.58 2.13
CA ASP A 286 -2.17 13.30 1.06
C ASP A 286 -3.00 14.54 0.72
N SER A 287 -2.35 15.70 0.56
CA SER A 287 -3.00 16.94 0.11
C SER A 287 -3.66 16.83 -1.27
N GLY A 288 -3.28 15.82 -2.04
CA GLY A 288 -3.76 15.49 -3.37
C GLY A 288 -2.81 15.96 -4.46
N LEU A 289 -2.29 15.02 -5.25
CA LEU A 289 -1.48 15.32 -6.43
C LEU A 289 -2.27 16.10 -7.51
N PHE A 290 -3.56 15.79 -7.68
CA PHE A 290 -4.41 16.40 -8.69
C PHE A 290 -5.22 17.57 -8.13
N ALA A 291 -5.42 18.57 -8.99
CA ALA A 291 -6.25 19.73 -8.71
C ALA A 291 -7.64 19.63 -9.35
N THR A 292 -8.61 20.36 -8.79
CA THR A 292 -9.91 20.65 -9.42
C THR A 292 -9.73 21.54 -10.64
N SER A 293 -10.79 21.70 -11.44
CA SER A 293 -10.84 22.71 -12.52
C SER A 293 -10.63 24.15 -12.04
N THR A 294 -10.82 24.41 -10.73
CA THR A 294 -10.55 25.70 -10.08
C THR A 294 -9.16 25.79 -9.44
N GLY A 295 -8.29 24.80 -9.67
CA GLY A 295 -6.90 24.78 -9.18
C GLY A 295 -6.73 24.41 -7.70
N ARG A 296 -7.78 23.88 -7.04
CA ARG A 296 -7.70 23.46 -5.64
C ARG A 296 -7.27 21.99 -5.56
N SER A 297 -6.30 21.67 -4.69
CA SER A 297 -5.94 20.27 -4.43
C SER A 297 -7.09 19.53 -3.74
N ILE A 298 -7.16 18.21 -3.95
CA ILE A 298 -8.17 17.35 -3.32
C ILE A 298 -7.47 16.39 -2.36
N GLU A 299 -7.64 16.63 -1.07
CA GLU A 299 -7.11 15.76 -0.02
C GLU A 299 -7.60 14.32 -0.19
N ARG A 300 -6.68 13.37 -0.02
CA ARG A 300 -6.92 11.93 -0.08
C ARG A 300 -6.49 11.22 1.17
N ARG A 301 -7.17 10.12 1.45
CA ARG A 301 -6.90 9.26 2.59
C ARG A 301 -6.89 7.81 2.14
N PHE A 302 -5.78 7.13 2.41
CA PHE A 302 -5.55 5.76 1.96
C PHE A 302 -5.18 4.87 3.12
N GLY A 303 -5.60 3.61 3.06
CA GLY A 303 -5.03 2.57 3.91
C GLY A 303 -4.28 1.54 3.06
N SER A 304 -3.23 1.00 3.64
CA SER A 304 -2.29 0.11 2.94
C SER A 304 -1.94 -1.08 3.82
N LEU A 305 -1.74 -2.23 3.16
CA LEU A 305 -1.34 -3.48 3.77
C LEU A 305 -0.16 -4.06 3.02
N ALA A 306 0.95 -4.28 3.72
CA ALA A 306 2.16 -4.87 3.16
C ALA A 306 2.55 -6.14 3.92
N LEU A 307 2.89 -7.19 3.19
CA LEU A 307 3.57 -8.37 3.69
C LEU A 307 4.98 -8.42 3.09
N ARG A 308 5.99 -8.43 3.95
CA ARG A 308 7.39 -8.58 3.58
C ARG A 308 7.92 -9.90 4.08
N PHE A 309 8.74 -10.53 3.26
CA PHE A 309 9.35 -11.82 3.53
C PHE A 309 10.75 -11.85 2.92
N PRO A 310 11.53 -12.92 3.10
CA PRO A 310 12.94 -12.95 2.71
C PRO A 310 13.23 -12.63 1.25
N TYR A 311 12.36 -13.05 0.34
CA TYR A 311 12.63 -13.03 -1.09
C TYR A 311 11.83 -11.95 -1.82
N GLY A 312 11.06 -11.15 -1.09
CA GLY A 312 10.19 -10.17 -1.70
C GLY A 312 9.19 -9.53 -0.75
N MET A 313 8.30 -8.76 -1.35
CA MET A 313 7.17 -8.14 -0.67
C MET A 313 5.96 -8.09 -1.58
N VAL A 314 4.79 -8.11 -0.96
CA VAL A 314 3.51 -7.81 -1.58
C VAL A 314 2.88 -6.68 -0.80
N GLU A 315 2.30 -5.72 -1.49
CA GLU A 315 1.59 -4.61 -0.87
C GLU A 315 0.35 -4.25 -1.69
N THR A 316 -0.69 -3.79 -1.01
CA THR A 316 -1.87 -3.20 -1.64
C THR A 316 -2.34 -1.98 -0.86
N TRP A 317 -2.92 -1.01 -1.56
CA TRP A 317 -3.49 0.21 -0.99
C TRP A 317 -4.80 0.58 -1.68
N ASN A 318 -5.67 1.27 -0.94
CA ASN A 318 -6.98 1.69 -1.41
C ASN A 318 -7.46 2.95 -0.66
N ASP A 319 -8.34 3.74 -1.29
CA ASP A 319 -8.89 4.98 -0.74
C ASP A 319 -10.11 4.79 0.20
N TRP A 320 -10.35 3.56 0.67
CA TRP A 320 -11.43 3.20 1.61
C TRP A 320 -11.47 4.02 2.93
N LEU A 321 -10.36 4.65 3.35
CA LEU A 321 -10.32 5.52 4.53
C LEU A 321 -10.89 6.92 4.21
N GLY A 322 -10.81 7.34 2.95
CA GLY A 322 -11.48 8.53 2.43
C GLY A 322 -12.90 8.24 1.95
N GLY A 323 -13.18 7.01 1.54
CA GLY A 323 -14.50 6.58 1.05
C GLY A 323 -14.90 7.25 -0.26
N THR A 324 -13.93 7.66 -1.07
CA THR A 324 -14.17 8.51 -2.24
C THR A 324 -14.32 7.73 -3.54
N ASP A 325 -13.76 6.52 -3.64
CA ASP A 325 -13.70 5.66 -4.83
C ASP A 325 -13.43 6.44 -6.14
N SER A 326 -12.56 7.46 -6.08
CA SER A 326 -12.34 8.42 -7.17
C SER A 326 -10.89 8.88 -7.31
N GLY A 327 -10.43 9.26 -8.51
CA GLY A 327 -9.05 9.69 -8.73
C GLY A 327 -8.07 8.55 -8.44
N PRO A 328 -7.05 8.73 -7.59
CA PRO A 328 -6.29 7.61 -7.04
C PRO A 328 -7.20 6.70 -6.22
N THR A 329 -7.47 5.49 -6.68
CA THR A 329 -8.44 4.59 -6.01
C THR A 329 -7.83 3.31 -5.46
N TYR A 330 -6.87 2.74 -6.18
CA TYR A 330 -6.33 1.43 -5.86
C TYR A 330 -4.91 1.28 -6.37
N GLY A 331 -4.13 0.48 -5.67
CA GLY A 331 -2.92 -0.09 -6.24
C GLY A 331 -2.42 -1.30 -5.47
N ALA A 332 -1.44 -1.94 -6.10
CA ALA A 332 -0.75 -3.09 -5.55
C ALA A 332 0.65 -3.19 -6.12
N GLN A 333 1.55 -3.83 -5.39
CA GLN A 333 2.86 -4.19 -5.90
C GLN A 333 3.31 -5.55 -5.41
N ILE A 334 4.11 -6.20 -6.24
CA ILE A 334 4.81 -7.44 -5.93
C ILE A 334 6.26 -7.23 -6.34
N MET A 335 7.17 -7.30 -5.37
CA MET A 335 8.60 -7.07 -5.59
C MET A 335 9.40 -8.27 -5.10
N LEU A 336 10.45 -8.63 -5.83
CA LEU A 336 11.34 -9.75 -5.53
C LEU A 336 12.77 -9.25 -5.31
N ASP A 337 13.45 -9.76 -4.29
CA ASP A 337 14.85 -9.45 -4.00
C ASP A 337 15.78 -10.26 -4.89
N VAL A 338 16.21 -9.63 -5.98
CA VAL A 338 17.07 -10.24 -6.99
C VAL A 338 18.45 -10.52 -6.41
N ARG A 339 18.97 -9.61 -5.58
CA ARG A 339 20.29 -9.77 -4.95
C ARG A 339 20.32 -11.04 -4.11
N ARG A 340 19.29 -11.27 -3.29
CA ARG A 340 19.22 -12.46 -2.47
C ARG A 340 18.97 -13.72 -3.29
N ILE A 341 18.04 -13.68 -4.25
CA ILE A 341 17.77 -14.83 -5.13
C ILE A 341 19.07 -15.25 -5.82
N TYR A 342 19.83 -14.28 -6.35
CA TYR A 342 21.13 -14.53 -6.95
C TYR A 342 22.13 -15.16 -5.97
N GLN A 343 22.29 -14.59 -4.77
CA GLN A 343 23.20 -15.14 -3.75
C GLN A 343 22.87 -16.59 -3.38
N ARG A 344 21.57 -16.94 -3.36
CA ARG A 344 21.13 -18.32 -3.07
C ARG A 344 21.45 -19.29 -4.22
N LEU A 345 21.28 -18.85 -5.46
CA LEU A 345 21.52 -19.67 -6.66
C LEU A 345 23.02 -19.79 -7.00
N ALA A 346 23.81 -18.75 -6.75
CA ALA A 346 25.25 -18.75 -7.00
C ALA A 346 26.06 -19.43 -5.88
N GLY A 347 25.46 -19.63 -4.70
CA GLY A 347 26.04 -20.32 -3.56
C GLY A 347 25.64 -21.80 -3.43
N SER A 348 24.90 -22.36 -4.40
CA SER A 348 24.52 -23.77 -4.50
C SER A 348 25.28 -24.46 -5.63
#